data_AF-A0A368XB16-F1
#
_entry.id   AF-A0A368XB16-F1
#
_cell.length_a   1.000
_cell.length_b   1.000
_cell.length_c   1.000
_cell.angle_alpha   90.00
_cell.angle_beta   90.00
_cell.angle_gamma   90.00
#
_symmetry.space_group_name_H-M   'P 1'
#
loop_
_entity.id
_entity.type
_entity.pdbx_description
1 polymer ?
#
loop_
_entity_poly.entity_id
_entity_poly.type
_entity_poly.pdbx_seq_one_letter_code
_entity_poly.pdbx_strand_id
1 'polypeptide(L)'
;MLKSIEKIKGLGVYQSYVKPAGTQDFGLKNLIYGWNYSGKTTLSRLFAQLESRSPNPDLTGCEFTFGGLEEPITEKNFSRCGLSVRVFNSDFISANLHFNGQSFNPILLLGKDSEEALRSIDHLSARIKTAEHIQRRLNERIDELKTRVANAKTDTAKTIRQRLKIDPYTASHLGQDLLAVSKLQSQLLEENELAAAIELALTPDSEKPSTVEKILSSPSIVKLHSEAVTVLAATPSVASMLAPTQN
;
A
#
# COMPACT_ATOMS: atom_id res chain seq x y z
N MET A 1 -32.82 6.02 -47.35
CA MET A 1 -32.08 7.29 -47.53
C MET A 1 -32.98 8.42 -47.09
N LEU A 2 -32.43 9.45 -46.45
CA LEU A 2 -33.19 10.59 -45.95
C LEU A 2 -33.54 11.50 -47.13
N LYS A 3 -34.83 11.79 -47.36
CA LYS A 3 -35.29 12.53 -48.56
C LYS A 3 -35.61 13.99 -48.29
N SER A 4 -35.95 14.36 -47.07
CA SER A 4 -36.41 15.72 -46.80
C SER A 4 -36.40 16.04 -45.32
N ILE A 5 -36.42 17.33 -45.02
CA ILE A 5 -36.76 17.87 -43.71
C ILE A 5 -38.21 18.37 -43.84
N GLU A 6 -39.13 17.73 -43.14
CA GLU A 6 -40.56 18.05 -43.21
C GLU A 6 -40.92 19.22 -42.29
N LYS A 7 -40.38 19.20 -41.06
CA LYS A 7 -40.68 20.20 -40.04
C LYS A 7 -39.48 20.43 -39.13
N ILE A 8 -39.26 21.68 -38.71
CA ILE A 8 -38.38 22.05 -37.59
C ILE A 8 -39.08 23.15 -36.79
N LYS A 9 -39.13 23.01 -35.46
CA LYS A 9 -39.73 23.99 -34.57
C LYS A 9 -38.87 24.18 -33.33
N GLY A 10 -38.67 25.44 -32.91
CA GLY A 10 -37.95 25.77 -31.70
C GLY A 10 -36.43 25.55 -31.76
N LEU A 11 -35.82 25.68 -32.95
CA LEU A 11 -34.37 25.45 -33.14
C LEU A 11 -33.66 26.69 -33.69
N GLY A 12 -33.11 27.52 -32.81
CA GLY A 12 -32.39 28.74 -33.21
C GLY A 12 -33.26 29.62 -34.12
N VAL A 13 -32.80 29.88 -35.34
CA VAL A 13 -33.57 30.65 -36.34
C VAL A 13 -34.74 29.88 -36.97
N TYR A 14 -34.81 28.56 -36.79
CA TYR A 14 -35.92 27.72 -37.25
C TYR A 14 -37.05 27.72 -36.21
N GLN A 15 -37.80 28.82 -36.15
CA GLN A 15 -38.91 28.95 -35.20
C GLN A 15 -40.06 27.97 -35.51
N SER A 16 -40.45 27.89 -36.79
CA SER A 16 -41.54 27.03 -37.29
C SER A 16 -41.39 26.78 -38.79
N TYR A 17 -40.31 26.11 -39.17
CA TYR A 17 -40.08 25.67 -40.54
C TYR A 17 -41.01 24.49 -40.89
N VAL A 18 -41.62 24.58 -42.07
CA VAL A 18 -42.36 23.51 -42.73
C VAL A 18 -41.87 23.46 -44.18
N LYS A 19 -41.64 22.26 -44.72
CA LYS A 19 -41.19 22.06 -46.11
C LYS A 19 -42.12 22.81 -47.07
N PRO A 20 -41.61 23.84 -47.79
CA PRO A 20 -42.44 24.55 -48.77
C PRO A 20 -42.87 23.63 -49.91
N ALA A 21 -44.09 23.83 -50.42
CA ALA A 21 -44.58 23.11 -51.59
C ALA A 21 -43.64 23.33 -52.79
N GLY A 22 -43.30 22.26 -53.50
CA GLY A 22 -42.36 22.30 -54.64
C GLY A 22 -40.87 22.21 -54.26
N THR A 23 -40.54 22.12 -52.97
CA THR A 23 -39.16 21.83 -52.54
C THR A 23 -38.77 20.42 -52.98
N GLN A 24 -37.67 20.31 -53.73
CA GLN A 24 -37.15 19.03 -54.19
C GLN A 24 -36.64 18.18 -53.03
N ASP A 25 -36.77 16.87 -53.19
CA ASP A 25 -36.17 15.90 -52.27
C ASP A 25 -34.64 15.92 -52.40
N PHE A 26 -33.97 15.53 -51.32
CA PHE A 26 -32.54 15.37 -51.27
C PHE A 26 -32.06 14.34 -52.30
N GLY A 27 -31.08 14.74 -53.09
CA GLY A 27 -30.35 13.86 -54.00
C GLY A 27 -29.19 13.16 -53.31
N LEU A 28 -28.40 12.40 -54.08
CA LEU A 28 -27.17 11.75 -53.60
C LEU A 28 -26.16 12.77 -53.05
N LYS A 29 -26.14 13.97 -53.64
CA LYS A 29 -25.33 15.11 -53.21
C LYS A 29 -26.24 16.32 -53.09
N ASN A 30 -26.11 17.05 -51.98
CA ASN A 30 -26.94 18.21 -51.68
C ASN A 30 -26.01 19.37 -51.30
N LEU A 31 -26.31 20.57 -51.81
CA LEU A 31 -25.64 21.80 -51.42
C LEU A 31 -26.64 22.71 -50.74
N ILE A 32 -26.46 22.93 -49.44
CA ILE A 32 -27.27 23.84 -48.65
C ILE A 32 -26.42 25.08 -48.36
N TYR A 33 -26.86 26.24 -48.84
CA TYR A 33 -26.12 27.50 -48.70
C TYR A 33 -27.07 28.66 -48.29
N GLY A 34 -26.49 29.77 -47.87
CA GLY A 34 -27.23 30.93 -47.37
C GLY A 34 -26.32 31.91 -46.64
N TRP A 35 -26.86 33.06 -46.26
CA TRP A 35 -26.14 34.11 -45.53
C TRP A 35 -25.63 33.66 -44.16
N ASN A 36 -24.67 34.39 -43.59
CA ASN A 36 -24.33 34.21 -42.19
C ASN A 36 -25.59 34.38 -41.33
N TYR A 37 -25.66 33.63 -40.22
CA TYR A 37 -26.85 33.58 -39.35
C TYR A 37 -28.12 32.96 -39.98
N SER A 38 -28.08 32.44 -41.21
CA SER A 38 -29.22 31.75 -41.83
C SER A 38 -29.52 30.36 -41.26
N GLY A 39 -28.87 29.94 -40.18
CA GLY A 39 -29.11 28.65 -39.53
C GLY A 39 -28.32 27.45 -40.05
N LYS A 40 -27.39 27.61 -41.00
CA LYS A 40 -26.62 26.48 -41.58
C LYS A 40 -25.89 25.62 -40.53
N THR A 41 -25.17 26.25 -39.61
CA THR A 41 -24.46 25.55 -38.53
C THR A 41 -25.44 24.89 -37.56
N THR A 42 -26.58 25.52 -37.29
CA THR A 42 -27.65 24.93 -36.47
C THR A 42 -28.23 23.68 -37.13
N LEU A 43 -28.41 23.72 -38.45
CA LEU A 43 -28.88 22.57 -39.21
C LEU A 43 -27.87 21.42 -39.20
N SER A 44 -26.57 21.69 -39.32
CA SER A 44 -25.55 20.64 -39.23
C SER A 44 -25.53 19.96 -37.85
N ARG A 45 -25.78 20.71 -36.77
CA ARG A 45 -25.95 20.14 -35.41
C ARG A 45 -27.17 19.23 -35.29
N LEU A 46 -28.26 19.53 -35.99
CA LEU A 46 -29.43 18.64 -36.04
C LEU A 46 -29.07 17.28 -36.66
N PHE A 47 -28.27 17.26 -37.72
CA PHE A 47 -27.74 16.00 -38.26
C PHE A 47 -26.76 15.32 -37.30
N ALA A 48 -25.96 16.07 -36.55
CA ALA A 48 -25.02 15.51 -35.57
C ALA A 48 -25.76 14.75 -34.44
N GLN A 49 -26.97 15.21 -34.07
CA GLN A 49 -27.83 14.49 -33.13
C GLN A 49 -28.33 13.14 -33.69
N LEU A 50 -28.51 13.02 -35.01
CA LEU A 50 -28.80 11.73 -35.64
C LEU A 50 -27.59 10.79 -35.63
N GLU A 51 -26.37 11.33 -35.78
CA GLU A 51 -25.13 10.54 -35.68
C GLU A 51 -24.91 10.00 -34.27
N SER A 52 -24.99 10.86 -33.24
CA SER A 52 -24.71 10.46 -31.86
C SER A 52 -25.80 9.60 -31.24
N ARG A 53 -27.03 9.64 -31.80
CA ARG A 53 -28.25 9.00 -31.26
C ARG A 53 -28.56 9.42 -29.82
N SER A 54 -27.96 10.50 -29.36
CA SER A 54 -28.08 11.05 -28.02
C SER A 54 -28.67 12.45 -28.07
N PRO A 55 -29.50 12.85 -27.11
CA PRO A 55 -29.99 14.23 -27.04
C PRO A 55 -28.81 15.20 -26.89
N ASN A 56 -28.82 16.27 -27.67
CA ASN A 56 -27.85 17.35 -27.55
C ASN A 56 -28.47 18.46 -26.68
N PRO A 57 -27.79 18.92 -25.61
CA PRO A 57 -28.28 20.00 -24.75
C PRO A 57 -28.69 21.26 -25.52
N ASP A 58 -27.98 21.59 -26.59
CA ASP A 58 -28.24 22.79 -27.42
C ASP A 58 -29.54 22.69 -28.24
N LEU A 59 -30.10 21.48 -28.35
CA LEU A 59 -31.32 21.17 -29.12
C LEU A 59 -32.52 20.85 -28.21
N THR A 60 -32.42 21.17 -26.90
CA THR A 60 -33.48 20.91 -25.93
C THR A 60 -34.76 21.67 -26.29
N GLY A 61 -35.89 20.95 -26.42
CA GLY A 61 -37.19 21.54 -26.77
C GLY A 61 -37.43 21.75 -28.27
N CYS A 62 -36.51 21.31 -29.13
CA CYS A 62 -36.71 21.29 -30.58
C CYS A 62 -37.63 20.13 -30.99
N GLU A 63 -38.62 20.41 -31.85
CA GLU A 63 -39.34 19.39 -32.61
C GLU A 63 -38.77 19.35 -34.03
N PHE A 64 -38.55 18.16 -34.58
CA PHE A 64 -38.15 18.01 -35.97
C PHE A 64 -38.76 16.76 -36.59
N THR A 65 -38.85 16.75 -37.92
CA THR A 65 -39.32 15.58 -38.67
C THR A 65 -38.51 15.47 -39.95
N PHE A 66 -37.84 14.33 -40.13
CA PHE A 66 -37.20 13.96 -41.38
C PHE A 66 -38.05 12.94 -42.14
N GLY A 67 -38.22 13.17 -43.44
CA GLY A 67 -38.99 12.33 -44.34
C GLY A 67 -38.13 11.40 -45.21
N GLY A 68 -38.78 10.45 -45.86
CA GLY A 68 -38.17 9.59 -46.88
C GLY A 68 -37.83 8.15 -46.46
N LEU A 69 -38.27 7.75 -45.27
CA LEU A 69 -38.16 6.38 -44.74
C LEU A 69 -39.58 5.80 -44.53
N GLU A 70 -39.66 4.49 -44.26
CA GLU A 70 -40.93 3.84 -43.90
C GLU A 70 -41.56 4.48 -42.65
N GLU A 71 -40.73 4.82 -41.65
CA GLU A 71 -41.13 5.60 -40.48
C GLU A 71 -40.38 6.94 -40.48
N PRO A 72 -41.08 8.09 -40.34
CA PRO A 72 -40.43 9.39 -40.24
C PRO A 72 -39.59 9.48 -38.96
N ILE A 73 -38.43 10.12 -39.05
CA ILE A 73 -37.56 10.33 -37.87
C ILE A 73 -37.96 11.63 -37.21
N THR A 74 -38.20 11.58 -35.90
CA THR A 74 -38.66 12.68 -35.05
C THR A 74 -37.78 12.83 -33.82
N GLU A 75 -37.99 13.89 -33.04
CA GLU A 75 -37.33 14.13 -31.76
C GLU A 75 -37.56 13.01 -30.73
N LYS A 76 -38.56 12.15 -30.95
CA LYS A 76 -38.91 11.03 -30.06
C LYS A 76 -38.28 9.70 -30.44
N ASN A 77 -38.01 9.47 -31.74
CA ASN A 77 -37.51 8.17 -32.21
C ASN A 77 -36.08 8.23 -32.79
N PHE A 78 -35.44 9.40 -32.88
CA PHE A 78 -34.10 9.54 -33.46
C PHE A 78 -33.03 8.64 -32.82
N SER A 79 -33.11 8.34 -31.52
CA SER A 79 -32.16 7.44 -30.85
C SER A 79 -32.22 6.00 -31.36
N ARG A 80 -33.34 5.58 -31.97
CA ARG A 80 -33.54 4.25 -32.58
C ARG A 80 -33.32 4.26 -34.09
N CYS A 81 -32.87 5.38 -34.65
CA CYS A 81 -32.63 5.53 -36.08
C CYS A 81 -31.55 4.56 -36.56
N GLY A 82 -31.91 3.69 -37.51
CA GLY A 82 -30.99 2.74 -38.16
C GLY A 82 -30.10 3.36 -39.24
N LEU A 83 -30.23 4.66 -39.55
CA LEU A 83 -29.36 5.31 -40.52
C LEU A 83 -27.94 5.45 -39.97
N SER A 84 -26.96 5.18 -40.83
CA SER A 84 -25.56 5.53 -40.59
C SER A 84 -25.33 6.98 -41.04
N VAL A 85 -25.36 7.91 -40.08
CA VAL A 85 -25.08 9.33 -40.32
C VAL A 85 -23.69 9.66 -39.79
N ARG A 86 -22.91 10.42 -40.56
CA ARG A 86 -21.61 10.95 -40.15
C ARG A 86 -21.57 12.44 -40.44
N VAL A 87 -21.20 13.25 -39.45
CA VAL A 87 -21.21 14.70 -39.56
C VAL A 87 -19.82 15.26 -39.30
N PHE A 88 -19.29 15.96 -40.31
CA PHE A 88 -18.06 16.73 -40.20
C PHE A 88 -18.41 18.21 -40.14
N ASN A 89 -18.55 18.76 -38.93
CA ASN A 89 -18.84 20.17 -38.70
C ASN A 89 -17.78 20.81 -37.77
N SER A 90 -17.97 22.09 -37.43
CA SER A 90 -17.07 22.82 -36.51
C SER A 90 -16.96 22.16 -35.13
N ASP A 91 -18.04 21.56 -34.64
CA ASP A 91 -18.06 20.90 -33.34
C ASP A 91 -17.29 19.57 -33.37
N PHE A 92 -17.35 18.85 -34.49
CA PHE A 92 -16.47 17.69 -34.74
C PHE A 92 -15.01 18.11 -34.73
N ILE A 93 -14.68 19.21 -35.41
CA ILE A 93 -13.31 19.72 -35.49
C ILE A 93 -12.81 20.08 -34.09
N SER A 94 -13.56 20.86 -33.32
CA SER A 94 -13.15 21.27 -31.97
C SER A 94 -13.04 20.11 -30.99
N ALA A 95 -13.88 19.09 -31.12
CA ALA A 95 -13.88 17.93 -30.23
C ALA A 95 -12.82 16.87 -30.56
N ASN A 96 -12.25 16.86 -31.78
CA ASN A 96 -11.33 15.80 -32.22
C ASN A 96 -9.97 16.32 -32.69
N LEU A 97 -9.83 17.62 -32.99
CA LEU A 97 -8.56 18.22 -33.42
C LEU A 97 -8.02 19.13 -32.32
N HIS A 98 -7.18 18.57 -31.45
CA HIS A 98 -6.43 19.33 -30.46
C HIS A 98 -5.07 19.74 -31.04
N PHE A 99 -4.92 21.02 -31.38
CA PHE A 99 -3.66 21.58 -31.90
C PHE A 99 -2.65 21.99 -30.80
N ASN A 100 -2.99 21.78 -29.52
CA ASN A 100 -2.22 22.29 -28.37
C ASN A 100 -1.13 21.32 -27.85
N GLY A 101 -0.48 20.56 -28.72
CA GLY A 101 0.67 19.75 -28.34
C GLY A 101 1.98 20.52 -28.49
N GLN A 102 2.49 21.16 -27.43
CA GLN A 102 3.81 21.81 -27.43
C GLN A 102 5.01 20.83 -27.38
N SER A 103 4.81 19.52 -27.49
CA SER A 103 5.92 18.55 -27.41
C SER A 103 5.76 17.25 -28.19
N PHE A 104 4.71 17.09 -29.01
CA PHE A 104 4.55 15.90 -29.84
C PHE A 104 4.00 16.26 -31.22
N ASN A 105 4.50 15.56 -32.26
CA ASN A 105 3.91 15.58 -33.59
C ASN A 105 2.41 15.30 -33.44
N PRO A 106 1.51 16.16 -33.94
CA PRO A 106 0.07 15.95 -33.82
C PRO A 106 -0.30 14.74 -34.65
N ILE A 107 -0.19 13.56 -34.05
CA ILE A 107 -0.88 12.37 -34.51
C ILE A 107 -2.34 12.71 -34.30
N LEU A 108 -3.10 12.69 -35.39
CA LEU A 108 -4.54 12.92 -35.40
C LEU A 108 -5.19 11.87 -34.46
N LEU A 109 -5.31 12.19 -33.17
CA LEU A 109 -5.97 11.34 -32.17
C LEU A 109 -7.48 11.48 -32.38
N LEU A 110 -8.00 10.64 -33.27
CA LEU A 110 -9.43 10.56 -33.55
C LEU A 110 -10.17 9.95 -32.35
N GLY A 111 -11.17 10.67 -31.86
CA GLY A 111 -12.21 10.13 -30.97
C GLY A 111 -12.06 10.48 -29.48
N LYS A 112 -13.20 10.68 -28.82
CA LYS A 112 -13.33 10.96 -27.38
C LYS A 112 -12.61 9.91 -26.51
N ASP A 113 -12.68 8.64 -26.92
CA ASP A 113 -12.04 7.52 -26.21
C ASP A 113 -10.51 7.69 -26.12
N SER A 114 -9.90 8.31 -27.15
CA SER A 114 -8.47 8.60 -27.19
C SER A 114 -8.07 9.70 -26.20
N GLU A 115 -8.94 10.67 -25.95
CA GLU A 115 -8.72 11.74 -24.97
C GLU A 115 -8.84 11.21 -23.53
N GLU A 116 -9.83 10.37 -23.25
CA GLU A 116 -10.00 9.72 -21.94
C GLU A 116 -8.83 8.79 -21.61
N ALA A 117 -8.34 8.04 -22.60
CA ALA A 117 -7.14 7.22 -22.46
C ALA A 117 -5.90 8.07 -22.14
N LEU A 118 -5.72 9.21 -22.80
CA LEU A 118 -4.59 10.11 -22.55
C LEU A 118 -4.64 10.70 -21.13
N ARG A 119 -5.81 11.16 -20.68
CA ARG A 119 -6.01 11.65 -19.30
C ARG A 119 -5.71 10.56 -18.26
N SER A 120 -6.11 9.32 -18.56
CA SER A 120 -5.83 8.18 -17.70
C SER A 120 -4.33 7.88 -17.62
N ILE A 121 -3.61 7.95 -18.74
CA ILE A 121 -2.15 7.81 -18.80
C ILE A 121 -1.47 8.90 -17.97
N ASP A 122 -1.87 10.16 -18.14
CA ASP A 122 -1.30 11.28 -17.40
C ASP A 122 -1.50 11.12 -15.90
N HIS A 123 -2.72 10.76 -15.47
CA HIS A 123 -3.03 10.53 -14.07
C HIS A 123 -2.23 9.36 -13.47
N LEU A 124 -2.13 8.23 -14.18
CA LEU A 124 -1.34 7.08 -13.74
C LEU A 124 0.16 7.42 -13.67
N SER A 125 0.68 8.18 -14.64
CA SER A 125 2.08 8.60 -14.64
C SER A 125 2.43 9.49 -13.44
N ALA A 126 1.52 10.40 -13.04
CA ALA A 126 1.70 11.25 -11.86
C ALA A 126 1.70 10.42 -10.56
N ARG A 127 0.82 9.41 -10.48
CA ARG A 127 0.80 8.48 -9.34
C ARG A 127 2.08 7.66 -9.24
N ILE A 128 2.61 7.15 -10.36
CA ILE A 128 3.87 6.40 -10.38
C ILE A 128 5.02 7.26 -9.85
N LYS A 129 5.18 8.48 -10.38
CA LYS A 129 6.23 9.42 -9.91
C LYS A 129 6.14 9.69 -8.40
N THR A 130 4.92 9.80 -7.88
CA THR A 130 4.70 10.03 -6.44
C THR A 130 5.10 8.81 -5.61
N ALA A 131 4.72 7.61 -6.05
CA ALA A 131 5.10 6.36 -5.40
C ALA A 131 6.62 6.13 -5.41
N GLU A 132 7.29 6.38 -6.53
CA GLU A 132 8.75 6.31 -6.65
C GLU A 132 9.45 7.27 -5.68
N HIS A 133 8.95 8.50 -5.55
CA HIS A 133 9.51 9.46 -4.60
C HIS A 133 9.38 9.01 -3.14
N ILE A 134 8.23 8.44 -2.77
CA ILE A 134 8.02 7.88 -1.43
C ILE A 134 8.94 6.68 -1.19
N GLN A 135 9.03 5.77 -2.15
CA GLN A 135 9.89 4.59 -2.07
C GLN A 135 11.35 4.98 -1.88
N ARG A 136 11.85 5.96 -2.64
CA ARG A 136 13.21 6.49 -2.50
C ARG A 136 13.46 7.01 -1.08
N ARG A 137 12.56 7.85 -0.55
CA ARG A 137 12.66 8.41 0.81
C ARG A 137 12.66 7.33 1.89
N LEU A 138 11.84 6.29 1.73
CA LEU A 138 11.80 5.17 2.68
C LEU A 138 13.10 4.36 2.64
N ASN A 139 13.65 4.10 1.45
CA ASN A 139 14.93 3.40 1.30
C ASN A 139 16.08 4.19 1.93
N GLU A 140 16.16 5.51 1.69
CA GLU A 140 17.13 6.39 2.34
C GLU A 140 17.03 6.28 3.87
N ARG A 141 15.81 6.28 4.42
CA ARG A 141 15.61 6.15 5.87
C ARG A 141 16.00 4.77 6.41
N ILE A 142 15.75 3.70 5.66
CA ILE A 142 16.17 2.34 6.01
C ILE A 142 17.69 2.26 6.09
N ASP A 143 18.39 2.83 5.11
CA ASP A 143 19.86 2.79 5.06
C ASP A 143 20.50 3.65 6.15
N GLU A 144 19.92 4.81 6.48
CA GLU A 144 20.29 5.59 7.66
C GLU A 144 20.16 4.77 8.95
N LEU A 145 19.02 4.08 9.14
CA LEU A 145 18.78 3.26 10.34
C LEU A 145 19.74 2.07 10.42
N LYS A 146 19.98 1.37 9.30
CA LYS A 146 20.96 0.28 9.24
C LYS A 146 22.36 0.77 9.63
N THR A 147 22.77 1.92 9.10
CA THR A 147 24.07 2.53 9.41
C THR A 147 24.17 2.91 10.89
N ARG A 148 23.12 3.51 11.46
CA ARG A 148 23.05 3.84 12.89
C ARG A 148 23.17 2.59 13.77
N VAL A 149 22.48 1.51 13.42
CA VAL A 149 22.55 0.23 14.16
C VAL A 149 23.95 -0.39 14.04
N ALA A 150 24.55 -0.38 12.85
CA ALA A 150 25.90 -0.91 12.64
C ALA A 150 26.96 -0.14 13.46
N ASN A 151 26.85 1.20 13.48
CA ASN A 151 27.73 2.05 14.29
C ASN A 151 27.54 1.78 15.79
N ALA A 152 26.29 1.76 16.26
CA ALA A 152 25.99 1.46 17.67
C ALA A 152 26.52 0.08 18.11
N LYS A 153 26.42 -0.95 17.26
CA LYS A 153 27.03 -2.27 17.53
C LYS A 153 28.55 -2.20 17.62
N THR A 154 29.18 -1.43 16.73
CA THR A 154 30.64 -1.25 16.71
C THR A 154 31.12 -0.52 17.96
N ASP A 155 30.45 0.57 18.34
CA ASP A 155 30.76 1.35 19.54
C ASP A 155 30.57 0.52 20.81
N THR A 156 29.46 -0.21 20.92
CA THR A 156 29.19 -1.10 22.06
C THR A 156 30.24 -2.20 22.17
N ALA A 157 30.61 -2.83 21.05
CA ALA A 157 31.65 -3.86 21.03
C ALA A 157 33.01 -3.28 21.45
N LYS A 158 33.33 -2.05 21.03
CA LYS A 158 34.54 -1.35 21.47
C LYS A 158 34.52 -1.06 22.98
N THR A 159 33.39 -0.63 23.53
CA THR A 159 33.24 -0.41 24.98
C THR A 159 33.42 -1.71 25.77
N ILE A 160 32.81 -2.82 25.32
CA ILE A 160 32.95 -4.14 25.95
C ILE A 160 34.41 -4.60 25.90
N ARG A 161 35.04 -4.51 24.73
CA ARG A 161 36.47 -4.81 24.53
C ARG A 161 37.35 -4.06 25.52
N GLN A 162 37.11 -2.77 25.70
CA GLN A 162 37.91 -1.93 26.59
C GLN A 162 37.67 -2.25 28.06
N ARG A 163 36.41 -2.48 28.48
CA ARG A 163 36.06 -2.73 29.87
C ARG A 163 36.48 -4.11 30.35
N LEU A 164 36.27 -5.14 29.53
CA LEU A 164 36.57 -6.53 29.88
C LEU A 164 37.97 -6.99 29.40
N LYS A 165 38.71 -6.13 28.69
CA LYS A 165 40.04 -6.43 28.14
C LYS A 165 40.09 -7.71 27.28
N ILE A 166 38.99 -8.02 26.58
CA ILE A 166 38.86 -9.19 25.71
C ILE A 166 39.29 -8.81 24.29
N ASP A 167 40.33 -9.47 23.77
CA ASP A 167 40.79 -9.27 22.38
C ASP A 167 40.95 -10.63 21.67
N PRO A 168 40.34 -10.85 20.48
CA PRO A 168 39.50 -9.92 19.72
C PRO A 168 38.03 -9.90 20.15
N TYR A 169 37.44 -8.71 20.27
CA TYR A 169 36.00 -8.52 20.42
C TYR A 169 35.50 -7.47 19.42
N THR A 170 34.53 -7.85 18.57
CA THR A 170 34.06 -7.07 17.42
C THR A 170 32.54 -7.09 17.33
N ALA A 171 31.95 -6.28 16.45
CA ALA A 171 30.50 -6.22 16.26
C ALA A 171 29.85 -7.58 15.91
N SER A 172 30.59 -8.50 15.28
CA SER A 172 30.12 -9.86 14.98
C SER A 172 29.98 -10.71 16.25
N HIS A 173 30.95 -10.62 17.16
CA HIS A 173 30.91 -11.30 18.46
C HIS A 173 29.74 -10.78 19.30
N LEU A 174 29.57 -9.46 19.36
CA LEU A 174 28.40 -8.85 20.01
C LEU A 174 27.09 -9.34 19.40
N GLY A 175 27.02 -9.55 18.09
CA GLY A 175 25.84 -10.10 17.43
C GLY A 175 25.47 -11.51 17.90
N GLN A 176 26.46 -12.37 18.13
CA GLN A 176 26.26 -13.71 18.67
C GLN A 176 25.86 -13.66 20.15
N ASP A 177 26.53 -12.83 20.95
CA ASP A 177 26.24 -12.67 22.36
C ASP A 177 24.84 -12.10 22.60
N LEU A 178 24.39 -11.16 21.76
CA LEU A 178 23.06 -10.57 21.87
C LEU A 178 21.95 -11.60 21.65
N LEU A 179 22.18 -12.64 20.84
CA LEU A 179 21.26 -13.78 20.71
C LEU A 179 21.22 -14.63 21.98
N ALA A 180 22.37 -14.84 22.63
CA ALA A 180 22.45 -15.58 23.89
C ALA A 180 21.80 -14.78 25.05
N VAL A 181 22.08 -13.48 25.13
CA VAL A 181 21.61 -12.56 26.18
C VAL A 181 20.14 -12.18 26.00
N SER A 182 19.58 -12.19 24.79
CA SER A 182 18.15 -11.90 24.55
C SER A 182 17.17 -12.84 25.29
N LYS A 183 17.67 -13.96 25.84
CA LYS A 183 16.90 -14.88 26.69
C LYS A 183 16.88 -14.48 28.16
N LEU A 184 17.71 -13.53 28.58
CA LEU A 184 17.79 -13.06 29.96
C LEU A 184 16.83 -11.88 30.14
N GLN A 185 15.95 -11.97 31.14
CA GLN A 185 15.13 -10.83 31.55
C GLN A 185 16.06 -9.69 31.95
N SER A 186 15.78 -8.48 31.49
CA SER A 186 16.62 -7.31 31.77
C SER A 186 16.74 -7.11 33.28
N GLN A 187 17.94 -7.32 33.82
CA GLN A 187 18.29 -6.95 35.18
C GLN A 187 19.22 -5.75 35.08
N LEU A 188 18.72 -4.60 35.51
CA LEU A 188 19.53 -3.40 35.66
C LEU A 188 20.38 -3.62 36.91
N LEU A 189 21.70 -3.69 36.75
CA LEU A 189 22.64 -3.73 37.86
C LEU A 189 22.89 -2.31 38.37
N GLU A 190 22.88 -2.13 39.68
CA GLU A 190 23.31 -0.89 40.32
C GLU A 190 24.83 -0.68 40.11
N GLU A 191 25.31 0.57 40.13
CA GLU A 191 26.71 0.89 39.77
C GLU A 191 27.75 0.09 40.58
N ASN A 192 27.46 -0.15 41.86
CA ASN A 192 28.32 -0.94 42.75
C ASN A 192 28.37 -2.42 42.37
N GLU A 193 27.23 -2.99 41.96
CA GLU A 193 27.13 -4.39 41.55
C GLU A 193 27.80 -4.63 40.20
N LEU A 194 27.68 -3.65 39.30
CA LEU A 194 28.37 -3.66 38.02
C LEU A 194 29.89 -3.63 38.19
N ALA A 195 30.41 -2.80 39.10
CA ALA A 195 31.84 -2.73 39.38
C ALA A 195 32.37 -4.06 39.92
N ALA A 196 31.67 -4.67 40.88
CA ALA A 196 32.02 -5.99 41.43
C ALA A 196 31.98 -7.10 40.37
N ALA A 197 30.98 -7.09 39.48
CA ALA A 197 30.88 -8.05 38.39
C ALA A 197 32.01 -7.90 37.35
N ILE A 198 32.42 -6.66 37.05
CA ILE A 198 33.56 -6.39 36.15
C ILE A 198 34.87 -6.87 36.79
N GLU A 199 35.08 -6.62 38.09
CA GLU A 199 36.26 -7.13 38.79
C GLU A 199 36.31 -8.66 38.76
N LEU A 200 35.20 -9.34 39.07
CA LEU A 200 35.09 -10.80 39.00
C LEU A 200 35.39 -11.33 37.59
N ALA A 201 34.93 -10.64 36.54
CA ALA A 201 35.17 -11.03 35.15
C ALA A 201 36.64 -10.86 34.72
N LEU A 202 37.38 -9.97 35.39
CA LEU A 202 38.80 -9.70 35.13
C LEU A 202 39.73 -10.54 36.03
N THR A 203 39.21 -11.15 37.10
CA THR A 203 39.98 -12.05 37.97
C THR A 203 40.43 -13.28 37.15
N PRO A 204 41.74 -13.57 37.08
CA PRO A 204 42.23 -14.74 36.36
C PRO A 204 41.72 -16.03 37.02
N ASP A 205 41.45 -17.07 36.22
CA ASP A 205 40.97 -18.38 36.70
C ASP A 205 41.90 -19.04 37.76
N SER A 206 43.14 -18.56 37.88
CA SER A 206 44.10 -18.98 38.92
C SER A 206 43.70 -18.60 40.35
N GLU A 207 42.85 -17.58 40.53
CA GLU A 207 42.33 -17.15 41.84
C GLU A 207 40.92 -17.68 42.13
N LYS A 208 40.36 -18.49 41.23
CA LYS A 208 39.05 -19.10 41.42
C LYS A 208 39.10 -20.05 42.63
N PRO A 209 38.25 -19.86 43.66
CA PRO A 209 38.21 -20.79 44.78
C PRO A 209 37.90 -22.19 44.25
N SER A 210 38.73 -23.17 44.65
CA SER A 210 38.59 -24.57 44.23
C SER A 210 37.17 -25.06 44.46
N THR A 211 36.58 -25.71 43.46
CA THR A 211 35.24 -26.29 43.57
C THR A 211 35.26 -27.34 44.68
N VAL A 212 34.68 -27.01 45.84
CA VAL A 212 34.59 -27.94 46.96
C VAL A 212 33.55 -29.00 46.60
N GLU A 213 33.94 -30.27 46.60
CA GLU A 213 32.99 -31.36 46.41
C GLU A 213 31.90 -31.28 47.48
N LYS A 214 30.65 -31.24 47.04
CA LYS A 214 29.50 -31.27 47.93
C LYS A 214 29.42 -32.66 48.56
N ILE A 215 29.93 -32.81 49.78
CA ILE A 215 29.82 -34.04 50.55
C ILE A 215 28.34 -34.26 50.88
N LEU A 216 27.68 -35.15 50.13
CA LEU A 216 26.35 -35.66 50.44
C LEU A 216 26.49 -36.84 51.39
N SER A 217 26.80 -36.56 52.65
CA SER A 217 26.67 -37.55 53.71
C SER A 217 25.22 -37.55 54.22
N SER A 218 24.51 -38.65 54.04
CA SER A 218 23.26 -38.92 54.78
C SER A 218 23.63 -39.58 56.11
N PRO A 219 23.54 -38.89 57.26
CA PRO A 219 23.73 -39.56 58.54
C PRO A 219 22.66 -40.64 58.68
N SER A 220 23.07 -41.91 58.77
CA SER A 220 22.14 -43.02 58.98
C SER A 220 21.68 -43.01 60.44
N ILE A 221 20.64 -42.23 60.71
CA ILE A 221 19.96 -42.19 62.01
C ILE A 221 19.48 -43.60 62.40
N VAL A 222 19.21 -44.47 61.43
CA VAL A 222 18.78 -45.86 61.66
C VAL A 222 19.86 -46.69 62.37
N LYS A 223 21.14 -46.57 61.95
CA LYS A 223 22.24 -47.27 62.63
C LYS A 223 22.42 -46.77 64.06
N LEU A 224 22.43 -45.45 64.25
CA LEU A 224 22.54 -44.84 65.58
C LEU A 224 21.36 -45.21 66.48
N HIS A 225 20.14 -45.28 65.94
CA HIS A 225 18.97 -45.74 66.67
C HIS A 225 19.09 -47.22 67.07
N SER A 226 19.57 -48.10 66.19
CA SER A 226 19.77 -49.51 66.53
C SER A 226 20.84 -49.73 67.61
N GLU A 227 21.93 -48.97 67.57
CA GLU A 227 22.97 -48.99 68.61
C GLU A 227 22.42 -48.46 69.94
N ALA A 228 21.69 -47.33 69.91
CA ALA A 228 21.09 -46.76 71.09
C ALA A 228 20.06 -47.70 71.75
N VAL A 229 19.20 -48.35 70.96
CA VAL A 229 18.25 -49.35 71.48
C VAL A 229 18.97 -50.54 72.10
N THR A 230 20.06 -50.99 71.50
CA THR A 230 20.87 -52.11 72.05
C THR A 230 21.49 -51.74 73.39
N VAL A 231 22.05 -50.53 73.50
CA VAL A 231 22.64 -50.02 74.76
C VAL A 231 21.56 -49.79 75.82
N LEU A 232 20.38 -49.28 75.46
CA LEU A 232 19.26 -49.06 76.39
C LEU A 232 18.60 -50.36 76.84
N ALA A 233 18.63 -51.43 76.03
CA ALA A 233 18.09 -52.75 76.37
C ALA A 233 19.04 -53.57 77.25
N ALA A 234 20.32 -53.18 77.35
CA ALA A 234 21.26 -53.82 78.26
C ALA A 234 20.91 -53.44 79.70
N THR A 235 20.36 -54.39 80.47
CA THR A 235 20.22 -54.23 81.92
C THR A 235 21.60 -54.13 82.56
N PRO A 236 21.91 -53.05 83.32
CA PRO A 236 23.18 -52.95 84.00
C PRO A 236 23.34 -54.11 84.98
N SER A 237 24.46 -54.82 84.90
CA SER A 237 24.88 -55.80 85.89
C SER A 237 25.19 -55.08 87.21
N VAL A 238 24.18 -54.91 88.06
CA VAL A 238 24.35 -54.46 89.45
C VAL A 238 24.83 -55.67 90.26
N ALA A 239 26.11 -56.00 90.15
CA ALA A 239 26.73 -57.09 90.89
C ALA A 239 28.15 -56.71 91.33
N SER A 240 28.25 -55.67 92.17
CA SER A 240 29.27 -55.56 93.22
C SER A 240 29.04 -54.29 94.04
N MET A 241 27.92 -54.21 94.75
CA MET A 241 27.86 -53.38 95.95
C MET A 241 27.27 -54.20 97.09
N LEU A 242 28.05 -54.22 98.18
CA LEU A 242 27.69 -54.64 99.54
C LEU A 242 27.88 -56.13 99.87
N ALA A 243 29.14 -56.49 100.20
CA ALA A 243 29.38 -57.29 101.39
C ALA A 243 30.03 -56.38 102.45
N PRO A 244 29.43 -56.19 103.64
CA PRO A 244 29.90 -55.30 104.68
C PRO A 244 30.87 -55.99 105.66
N THR A 245 31.92 -55.25 106.03
CA THR A 245 32.52 -55.06 107.37
C THR A 245 33.00 -56.29 108.20
N GLN A 246 34.25 -56.27 108.67
CA GLN A 246 34.66 -55.74 109.99
C GLN A 246 36.10 -56.16 110.38
N ASN A 247 36.75 -55.21 111.08
CA ASN A 247 37.87 -55.29 112.05
C ASN A 247 39.27 -55.70 111.59
#